data_AF-A0A926SNW0-F1
#
_entry.id   AF-A0A926SNW0-F1
#
_cell.length_a   1.000
_cell.length_b   1.000
_cell.length_c   1.000
_cell.angle_alpha   90.00
_cell.angle_beta   90.00
_cell.angle_gamma   90.00
#
_symmetry.space_group_name_H-M   'P 1'
#
loop_
_entity.id
_entity.type
_entity.pdbx_description
1 polymer ?
#
loop_
_entity_poly.entity_id
_entity_poly.type
_entity_poly.pdbx_seq_one_letter_code
_entity_poly.pdbx_strand_id
1 'polypeptide(L)'
;MEAFKSQQMGNFRGKIGDVVFWVSEQPVPSAETESRIKELESQVSALQSEVWELRTEIATLRSNVSSLENNFRNFDHGFSASILFLVGSFCALWAQNTRRNPWLWFFFGMLLSPISLLVLLTKNSADQRR
;
A
#
# COMPACT_ATOMS: atom_id res chain seq x y z
N MET A 1 66.83 13.79 53.74
CA MET A 1 65.63 12.96 53.44
C MET A 1 64.38 13.81 53.23
N GLU A 2 64.18 14.88 54.02
CA GLU A 2 63.00 15.76 53.89
C GLU A 2 62.92 16.55 52.57
N ALA A 3 64.05 17.07 52.07
CA ALA A 3 64.10 17.80 50.80
C ALA A 3 63.63 16.95 49.60
N PHE A 4 63.99 15.66 49.57
CA PHE A 4 63.57 14.73 48.53
C PHE A 4 62.05 14.45 48.60
N LYS A 5 61.50 14.30 49.80
CA LYS A 5 60.06 14.12 50.00
C LYS A 5 59.26 15.36 49.58
N SER A 6 59.79 16.55 49.87
CA SER A 6 59.19 17.82 49.46
C SER A 6 59.19 17.99 47.93
N GLN A 7 60.28 17.62 47.26
CA GLN A 7 60.38 17.64 45.80
C GLN A 7 59.39 16.67 45.13
N GLN A 8 59.25 15.46 45.67
CA GLN A 8 58.28 14.47 45.18
C GLN A 8 56.84 14.98 45.34
N MET A 9 56.50 15.57 46.49
CA MET A 9 55.18 16.16 46.72
C MET A 9 54.87 17.33 45.78
N GLY A 10 55.85 18.18 45.49
CA GLY A 10 55.70 19.25 44.51
C GLY A 10 55.40 18.74 43.10
N ASN A 11 56.11 17.70 42.66
CA ASN A 11 55.91 17.09 41.34
C ASN A 11 54.53 16.41 41.23
N PHE A 12 54.10 15.69 42.27
CA PHE A 12 52.75 15.12 42.32
C PHE A 12 51.66 16.19 42.29
N ARG A 13 51.84 17.27 43.04
CA ARG A 13 50.87 18.38 43.07
C ARG A 13 50.77 19.08 41.71
N GLY A 14 51.89 19.24 41.01
CA GLY A 14 51.94 19.76 39.63
C GLY A 14 51.17 18.84 38.68
N LYS A 15 51.48 17.55 38.68
CA LYS A 15 50.76 16.55 37.85
C LYS A 15 49.25 16.52 38.15
N ILE A 16 48.86 16.63 39.41
CA ILE A 16 47.44 16.72 39.79
C ILE A 16 46.82 18.00 39.25
N GLY A 17 47.52 19.13 39.35
CA GLY A 17 47.07 20.41 38.79
C GLY A 17 46.85 20.33 37.29
N ASP A 18 47.79 19.72 36.56
CA ASP A 18 47.68 19.50 35.12
C ASP A 18 46.48 18.58 34.81
N VAL A 19 46.35 17.44 35.50
CA VAL A 19 45.21 16.52 35.31
C VAL A 19 43.87 17.20 35.58
N VAL A 20 43.78 18.01 36.63
CA VAL A 20 42.58 18.80 36.95
C VAL A 20 42.28 19.80 35.84
N PHE A 21 43.31 20.50 35.33
CA PHE A 21 43.18 21.42 34.20
C PHE A 21 42.67 20.70 32.94
N TRP A 22 43.26 19.57 32.55
CA TRP A 22 42.80 18.76 31.42
C TRP A 22 41.37 18.24 31.60
N VAL A 23 40.99 17.84 32.81
CA VAL A 23 39.63 17.39 33.13
C VAL A 23 38.63 18.55 33.06
N SER A 24 39.01 19.76 33.48
CA SER A 24 38.15 20.95 33.35
C SER A 24 38.06 21.50 31.94
N GLU A 25 39.11 21.33 31.12
CA GLU A 25 39.14 21.76 29.71
C GLU A 25 38.43 20.76 28.78
N GLN A 26 38.08 19.57 29.26
CA GLN A 26 37.28 18.62 28.48
C GLN A 26 35.93 19.30 28.17
N PRO A 27 35.63 19.58 26.89
CA PRO A 27 34.42 20.27 26.50
C PRO A 27 33.24 19.37 26.82
N VAL A 28 32.47 19.71 27.86
CA VAL A 28 31.34 18.95 28.45
C VAL A 28 30.54 18.18 27.37
N PRO A 29 30.93 16.95 26.99
CA PRO A 29 30.37 16.31 25.80
C PRO A 29 29.00 15.70 26.11
N SER A 30 28.72 15.44 27.39
CA SER A 30 27.53 14.72 27.84
C SER A 30 26.25 15.53 27.70
N ALA A 31 26.24 16.81 28.07
CA ALA A 31 25.00 17.60 28.06
C ALA A 31 24.47 17.87 26.64
N GLU A 32 25.36 18.17 25.70
CA GLU A 32 24.99 18.39 24.29
C GLU A 32 24.64 17.08 23.57
N THR A 33 25.34 15.99 23.87
CA THR A 33 24.97 14.68 23.30
C THR A 33 23.65 14.18 23.87
N GLU A 34 23.38 14.35 25.17
CA GLU A 34 22.09 14.03 25.79
C GLU A 34 20.93 14.85 25.21
N SER A 35 21.13 16.15 24.97
CA SER A 35 20.09 16.99 24.37
C SER A 35 19.80 16.56 22.94
N ARG A 36 20.83 16.24 22.15
CA ARG A 36 20.68 15.69 20.80
C ARG A 36 19.99 14.33 20.81
N ILE A 37 20.33 13.44 21.75
CA ILE A 37 19.67 12.14 21.89
C ILE A 37 18.17 12.33 22.16
N LYS A 38 17.79 13.21 23.09
CA LYS A 38 16.38 13.50 23.38
C LYS A 38 15.63 14.06 22.18
N GLU A 39 16.27 14.93 21.41
CA GLU A 39 15.69 15.48 20.18
C GLU A 39 15.49 14.39 19.13
N LEU A 40 16.49 13.52 18.92
CA LEU A 40 16.38 12.36 18.04
C LEU A 40 15.29 11.38 18.49
N GLU A 41 15.15 11.11 19.79
CA GLU A 41 14.09 10.27 20.34
C GLU A 41 12.69 10.87 20.08
N SER A 42 12.56 12.19 20.23
CA SER A 42 11.34 12.92 19.91
C SER A 42 11.00 12.79 18.42
N GLN A 43 11.98 13.00 17.54
CA GLN A 43 11.81 12.88 16.09
C GLN A 43 11.43 11.44 15.68
N VAL A 44 12.11 10.44 16.25
CA VAL A 44 11.78 9.03 16.00
C VAL A 44 10.36 8.72 16.45
N SER A 45 9.93 9.24 17.60
CA SER A 45 8.56 9.05 18.11
C SER A 45 7.52 9.69 17.18
N ALA A 46 7.80 10.90 16.66
CA ALA A 46 6.94 11.57 15.68
C ALA A 46 6.84 10.77 14.38
N LEU A 47 7.97 10.32 13.83
CA LEU A 47 7.99 9.49 12.62
C LEU A 47 7.23 8.16 12.83
N GLN A 48 7.34 7.54 14.00
CA GLN A 48 6.60 6.31 14.30
C GLN A 48 5.08 6.55 14.28
N SER A 49 4.62 7.69 14.81
CA SER A 49 3.20 8.07 14.74
C SER A 49 2.75 8.26 13.30
N GLU A 50 3.50 8.98 12.49
CA GLU A 50 3.18 9.23 11.08
C GLU A 50 3.14 7.91 10.27
N VAL A 51 4.11 7.01 10.50
CA VAL A 51 4.11 5.68 9.88
C VAL A 51 2.90 4.86 10.32
N TRP A 52 2.44 4.99 11.56
CA TRP A 52 1.24 4.30 12.02
C TRP A 52 -0.01 4.86 11.32
N GLU A 53 -0.14 6.18 11.22
CA GLU A 53 -1.25 6.83 10.53
C GLU A 53 -1.31 6.40 9.05
N LEU A 54 -0.19 6.52 8.32
CA LEU A 54 -0.10 6.07 6.92
C LEU A 54 -0.46 4.60 6.75
N ARG A 55 -0.09 3.73 7.70
CA ARG A 55 -0.49 2.31 7.66
C ARG A 55 -1.99 2.12 7.79
N THR A 56 -2.64 2.92 8.64
CA THR A 56 -4.10 2.87 8.78
C THR A 56 -4.80 3.39 7.53
N GLU A 57 -4.32 4.47 6.92
CA GLU A 57 -4.84 4.99 5.64
C GLU A 57 -4.67 3.99 4.50
N ILE A 58 -3.52 3.32 4.40
CA ILE A 58 -3.31 2.27 3.39
C ILE A 58 -4.28 1.11 3.61
N ALA A 59 -4.54 0.72 4.86
CA ALA A 59 -5.49 -0.34 5.17
C ALA A 59 -6.93 0.03 4.78
N THR A 60 -7.36 1.26 5.05
CA THR A 60 -8.70 1.75 4.66
C THR A 60 -8.82 1.86 3.15
N LEU A 61 -7.81 2.40 2.47
CA LEU A 61 -7.79 2.52 1.01
C LEU A 61 -7.87 1.13 0.35
N ARG A 62 -7.12 0.16 0.86
CA ARG A 62 -7.18 -1.24 0.38
C ARG A 62 -8.57 -1.84 0.55
N SER A 63 -9.23 -1.58 1.68
CA SER A 63 -10.61 -2.01 1.91
C SER A 63 -11.58 -1.37 0.92
N ASN A 64 -11.43 -0.07 0.65
CA ASN A 64 -12.26 0.65 -0.31
C ASN A 64 -12.09 0.11 -1.73
N VAL A 65 -10.85 -0.17 -2.15
CA VAL A 65 -10.57 -0.78 -3.46
C VAL A 65 -11.22 -2.17 -3.57
N SER A 66 -11.09 -3.01 -2.53
CA SER A 66 -11.73 -4.33 -2.49
C SER A 66 -13.26 -4.23 -2.60
N SER A 67 -13.87 -3.29 -1.88
CA SER A 67 -15.31 -3.03 -1.96
C SER A 67 -15.73 -2.58 -3.36
N LEU A 68 -14.97 -1.67 -3.98
CA LEU A 68 -15.24 -1.19 -5.33
C LEU A 68 -15.10 -2.31 -6.37
N GLU A 69 -14.08 -3.16 -6.24
CA GLU A 69 -13.90 -4.33 -7.11
C GLU A 69 -15.06 -5.31 -6.99
N ASN A 70 -15.54 -5.59 -5.78
CA ASN A 70 -16.71 -6.43 -5.57
C ASN A 70 -17.98 -5.81 -6.17
N ASN A 71 -18.18 -4.50 -6.03
CA ASN A 71 -19.30 -3.81 -6.65
C ASN A 71 -19.24 -3.90 -8.17
N PHE A 72 -18.06 -3.76 -8.77
CA PHE A 72 -17.87 -3.90 -10.21
C PHE A 72 -18.16 -5.32 -10.69
N ARG A 73 -17.66 -6.35 -9.99
CA ARG A 73 -17.97 -7.76 -10.29
C ARG A 73 -19.47 -8.04 -10.23
N ASN A 74 -20.14 -7.54 -9.20
CA ASN A 74 -21.59 -7.69 -9.05
C ASN A 74 -22.35 -7.01 -10.19
N PHE A 75 -21.92 -5.81 -10.59
CA PHE A 75 -22.50 -5.10 -11.72
C PHE A 75 -22.31 -5.86 -13.05
N ASP A 76 -21.11 -6.39 -13.30
CA ASP A 76 -20.79 -7.12 -14.53
C ASP A 76 -21.61 -8.41 -14.68
N HIS A 77 -21.79 -9.15 -13.57
CA HIS A 77 -22.70 -10.29 -13.53
C HIS A 77 -24.17 -9.91 -13.77
N GLY A 78 -24.62 -8.77 -13.23
CA GLY A 78 -25.96 -8.25 -13.47
C GLY A 78 -26.20 -7.81 -14.93
N PHE A 79 -25.22 -7.12 -15.52
CA PHE A 79 -25.30 -6.60 -16.88
C PHE A 79 -25.30 -7.72 -17.92
N SER A 80 -24.41 -8.71 -17.77
CA SER A 80 -24.36 -9.88 -18.67
C SER A 80 -25.65 -10.69 -18.64
N ALA A 81 -26.21 -10.96 -17.45
CA ALA A 81 -27.50 -11.63 -17.32
C ALA A 81 -28.65 -10.82 -17.94
N SER A 82 -28.67 -9.51 -17.72
CA SER A 82 -29.69 -8.60 -18.26
C SER A 82 -29.67 -8.56 -19.79
N ILE A 83 -28.47 -8.47 -20.39
CA ILE A 83 -28.31 -8.50 -21.86
C ILE A 83 -28.81 -9.81 -22.43
N LEU A 84 -28.38 -10.94 -21.87
CA LEU A 84 -28.80 -12.26 -22.37
C LEU A 84 -30.32 -12.45 -22.25
N PHE A 85 -30.92 -11.93 -21.17
CA PHE A 85 -32.36 -11.95 -20.99
C PHE A 85 -33.09 -11.08 -22.01
N LEU A 86 -32.62 -9.86 -22.29
CA LEU A 86 -33.22 -8.97 -23.29
C LEU A 86 -33.11 -9.55 -24.71
N VAL A 87 -31.94 -10.09 -25.08
CA VAL A 87 -31.72 -10.74 -26.37
C VAL A 87 -32.62 -11.98 -26.52
N GLY A 88 -32.71 -12.80 -25.47
CA GLY A 88 -33.61 -13.96 -25.45
C GLY A 88 -35.08 -13.55 -25.56
N SER A 89 -35.52 -12.54 -24.81
CA SER A 89 -36.89 -12.01 -24.83
C SER A 89 -37.27 -11.44 -26.20
N PHE A 90 -36.37 -10.67 -26.81
CA PHE A 90 -36.54 -10.17 -28.17
C PHE A 90 -36.66 -11.30 -29.20
N CYS A 91 -35.84 -12.35 -29.06
CA CYS A 91 -35.88 -13.53 -29.93
C CYS A 91 -37.20 -14.31 -29.79
N ALA A 92 -37.70 -14.44 -28.55
CA ALA A 92 -38.99 -15.06 -28.26
C ALA A 92 -40.16 -14.27 -28.87
N LEU A 93 -40.14 -12.94 -28.77
CA LEU A 93 -41.13 -12.06 -29.37
C LEU A 93 -41.16 -12.17 -30.90
N TRP A 94 -39.98 -12.24 -31.53
CA TRP A 94 -39.88 -12.46 -32.98
C TRP A 94 -40.44 -13.83 -33.40
N ALA A 95 -40.16 -14.89 -32.62
CA ALA A 95 -40.69 -16.22 -32.87
C ALA A 95 -42.22 -16.27 -32.73
N GLN A 96 -42.77 -15.52 -31.77
CA GLN A 96 -44.21 -15.40 -31.58
C GLN A 96 -44.89 -14.74 -32.78
N ASN A 97 -44.29 -13.66 -33.31
CA ASN A 97 -44.81 -12.97 -34.50
C ASN A 97 -44.73 -13.85 -35.78
N THR A 98 -43.85 -14.85 -35.80
CA THR A 98 -43.68 -15.80 -36.91
C THR A 98 -44.39 -17.15 -36.72
N ARG A 99 -45.28 -17.24 -35.71
CA ARG A 99 -46.01 -18.48 -35.31
C ARG A 99 -45.11 -19.68 -35.01
N ARG A 100 -43.88 -19.46 -34.54
CA ARG A 100 -42.94 -20.50 -34.10
C ARG A 100 -43.02 -20.69 -32.59
N ASN A 101 -42.39 -21.74 -32.07
CA ASN A 101 -42.30 -21.98 -30.62
C ASN A 101 -41.47 -20.88 -29.94
N PRO A 102 -42.06 -20.01 -29.10
CA PRO A 102 -41.34 -18.89 -28.47
C PRO A 102 -40.31 -19.35 -27.44
N TRP A 103 -40.59 -20.48 -26.76
CA TRP A 103 -39.71 -21.04 -25.74
C TRP A 103 -38.41 -21.55 -26.36
N LEU A 104 -38.50 -22.27 -27.48
CA LEU A 104 -37.32 -22.75 -28.20
C LEU A 104 -36.40 -21.59 -28.61
N TRP A 105 -36.97 -20.52 -29.16
CA TRP A 105 -36.20 -19.36 -29.64
C TRP A 105 -35.65 -18.47 -28.50
N PHE A 106 -36.29 -18.46 -27.33
CA PHE A 106 -35.75 -17.81 -26.13
C PHE A 106 -34.40 -18.43 -25.71
N PHE A 107 -34.37 -19.76 -25.51
CA PHE A 107 -33.13 -20.47 -25.12
C PHE A 107 -32.08 -20.43 -26.22
N PHE A 108 -32.52 -20.49 -27.47
CA PHE A 108 -31.62 -20.38 -28.62
C PHE A 108 -30.93 -19.01 -28.68
N GLY A 109 -31.68 -17.92 -28.46
CA GLY A 109 -31.12 -16.56 -28.38
C GLY A 109 -30.17 -16.37 -27.19
N MET A 110 -30.49 -16.96 -26.04
CA MET A 110 -29.66 -16.90 -24.83
C MET A 110 -28.31 -17.62 -25.00
N LEU A 111 -28.29 -18.76 -25.70
CA LEU A 111 -27.07 -19.57 -25.89
C LEU A 111 -26.20 -19.13 -27.08
N LEU A 112 -26.80 -18.68 -28.17
CA LEU A 112 -26.04 -18.33 -29.38
C LEU A 112 -25.44 -16.92 -29.36
N SER A 113 -26.04 -16.00 -28.61
CA SER A 113 -25.53 -14.63 -28.44
C SER A 113 -24.04 -14.60 -28.06
N PRO A 114 -23.56 -15.26 -26.99
CA PRO A 114 -22.15 -15.23 -26.63
C PRO A 114 -21.25 -15.95 -27.64
N ILE A 115 -21.73 -17.02 -28.28
CA ILE A 115 -20.97 -17.79 -29.28
C ILE A 115 -20.69 -16.91 -30.51
N SER A 116 -21.69 -16.16 -30.98
CA SER A 116 -21.53 -15.24 -32.12
C SER A 116 -20.53 -14.12 -31.87
N LEU A 117 -20.54 -13.54 -30.66
CA LEU A 117 -19.58 -12.51 -30.26
C LEU A 117 -18.15 -13.07 -30.21
N LEU A 118 -17.99 -14.28 -29.66
CA LEU A 118 -16.69 -14.94 -29.57
C LEU A 118 -16.13 -15.24 -30.97
N VAL A 119 -16.95 -15.75 -31.89
CA VAL A 119 -16.55 -15.97 -33.29
C VAL A 119 -16.16 -14.66 -34.00
N LEU A 120 -16.91 -13.57 -33.78
CA LEU A 120 -16.57 -12.26 -34.34
C LEU A 120 -15.26 -11.70 -33.80
N LEU A 121 -15.02 -11.80 -32.48
CA LEU A 121 -13.77 -11.39 -31.85
C LEU A 121 -12.59 -12.22 -32.36
N THR A 122 -12.78 -13.53 -32.53
CA THR A 122 -11.74 -14.43 -33.03
C THR A 122 -11.36 -14.08 -34.47
N LYS A 123 -12.35 -13.79 -35.32
CA LYS A 123 -12.12 -13.34 -36.69
C LYS A 123 -11.46 -11.96 -36.75
N ASN A 124 -11.92 -11.00 -35.97
CA ASN A 124 -11.33 -9.66 -35.91
C ASN A 124 -9.86 -9.71 -35.45
N SER A 125 -9.55 -10.53 -34.44
CA SER A 125 -8.17 -10.74 -33.99
C SER A 125 -7.29 -11.41 -35.05
N ALA A 126 -7.83 -12.36 -35.82
CA ALA A 126 -7.10 -12.99 -36.91
C ALA A 126 -6.80 -12.01 -38.06
N ASP A 127 -7.73 -11.08 -38.34
CA ASP A 127 -7.57 -10.06 -39.38
C ASP A 127 -6.55 -8.99 -38.96
N GLN A 128 -6.50 -8.59 -37.68
CA GLN A 128 -5.48 -7.68 -37.16
C GLN A 128 -4.06 -8.28 -37.10
N ARG A 129 -3.91 -9.60 -37.28
CA ARG A 129 -2.61 -10.30 -37.33
C ARG A 129 -2.09 -10.51 -38.76
N ARG A 130 -2.84 -10.09 -39.78
CA ARG A 130 -2.43 -10.08 -41.18
C ARG A 130 -2.09 -8.67 -41.62
#